data_AF-A0A6I5P9S4-F1
#
_entry.id   AF-A0A6I5P9S4-F1
#
_cell.length_a   1.000
_cell.length_b   1.000
_cell.length_c   1.000
_cell.angle_alpha   90.00
_cell.angle_beta   90.00
_cell.angle_gamma   90.00
#
_symmetry.space_group_name_H-M   'P 1'
#
loop_
_entity.id
_entity.type
_entity.pdbx_description
1 polymer ?
#
loop_
_entity_poly.entity_id
_entity_poly.type
_entity_poly.pdbx_seq_one_letter_code
_entity_poly.pdbx_strand_id
1 'polypeptide(L)' 'MTSFSSVSMRNTPEDSEIWANLREAIANSSGFQGWQQQQTADLAALSLDKQVRLYLRETLETLAY' A
#
# COMPACT_ATOMS: atom_id res chain seq x y z
N MET A 1 -25.63 -17.62 -0.59
CA MET A 1 -24.42 -17.94 0.17
C MET A 1 -23.23 -17.62 -0.73
N THR A 2 -22.66 -16.41 -0.64
CA THR A 2 -21.51 -16.02 -1.46
C THR A 2 -20.24 -16.44 -0.75
N SER A 3 -19.64 -17.53 -1.23
CA SER A 3 -18.34 -18.01 -0.76
C SER A 3 -17.25 -17.00 -1.12
N PHE A 4 -16.50 -16.54 -0.12
CA PHE A 4 -15.23 -15.85 -0.34
C PHE A 4 -14.22 -16.89 -0.82
N SER A 5 -14.03 -16.99 -2.13
CA SER A 5 -12.96 -17.79 -2.71
C SER A 5 -11.64 -17.26 -2.18
N SER A 6 -10.97 -18.06 -1.35
CA SER A 6 -9.61 -17.80 -0.89
C SER A 6 -8.72 -17.62 -2.13
N VAL A 7 -8.31 -16.37 -2.39
CA VAL A 7 -7.36 -16.06 -3.45
C VAL A 7 -6.07 -16.78 -3.11
N SER A 8 -5.84 -17.93 -3.76
CA SER A 8 -4.51 -18.51 -3.80
C SER A 8 -3.62 -17.48 -4.48
N MET A 9 -2.83 -16.73 -3.70
CA MET A 9 -1.82 -15.77 -4.13
C MET A 9 -0.76 -16.49 -4.99
N ARG A 10 -1.14 -16.86 -6.21
CA ARG A 10 -0.18 -17.11 -7.27
C ARG A 10 0.36 -15.72 -7.61
N ASN A 11 1.55 -15.41 -7.12
CA ASN A 11 2.33 -14.25 -7.57
C ASN A 11 2.64 -14.45 -9.05
N THR A 12 1.66 -14.17 -9.91
CA THR A 12 1.88 -14.09 -11.35
C THR A 12 2.63 -12.80 -11.64
N PRO A 13 3.44 -12.75 -12.71
CA PRO A 13 4.09 -11.51 -13.13
C PRO A 13 3.09 -10.36 -13.33
N GLU A 14 1.85 -10.67 -13.72
CA GLU A 14 0.74 -9.73 -13.81
C GLU A 14 0.38 -9.11 -12.44
N ASP A 15 0.33 -9.90 -11.37
CA ASP A 15 0.05 -9.40 -10.02
C ASP A 15 1.16 -8.44 -9.53
N SER A 16 2.41 -8.75 -9.89
CA SER A 16 3.55 -7.88 -9.61
C SER A 16 3.50 -6.56 -10.39
N GLU A 17 3.00 -6.58 -11.63
CA GLU A 17 2.81 -5.37 -12.45
C GLU A 17 1.66 -4.51 -11.91
N ILE A 18 0.54 -5.15 -11.53
CA ILE A 18 -0.58 -4.48 -10.86
C ILE A 18 -0.11 -3.80 -9.57
N TRP A 19 0.68 -4.50 -8.75
CA TRP A 19 1.25 -3.95 -7.52
C TRP A 19 2.25 -2.81 -7.78
N ALA A 20 3.03 -2.87 -8.85
CA ALA A 20 3.90 -1.76 -9.25
C ALA A 20 3.11 -0.50 -9.60
N ASN A 21 2.13 -0.63 -10.50
CA ASN A 21 1.27 0.50 -10.89
C ASN A 21 0.50 1.08 -9.70
N LEU A 22 -0.02 0.23 -8.80
CA LEU A 22 -0.73 0.69 -7.60
C LEU A 22 0.19 1.48 -6.67
N ARG A 23 1.41 0.99 -6.41
CA ARG A 23 2.39 1.70 -5.58
C ARG A 23 2.73 3.07 -6.15
N GLU A 24 2.92 3.18 -7.46
CA GLU A 24 3.20 4.46 -8.11
C GLU A 24 2.01 5.42 -8.03
N ALA A 25 0.80 4.94 -8.27
CA ALA A 25 -0.41 5.74 -8.14
C ALA A 25 -0.60 6.28 -6.71
N ILE A 26 -0.33 5.44 -5.69
CA ILE A 26 -0.38 5.86 -4.29
C ILE A 26 0.75 6.84 -3.99
N ALA A 27 1.98 6.57 -4.45
CA ALA A 27 3.13 7.45 -4.26
C ALA A 27 2.89 8.88 -4.79
N ASN A 28 2.16 8.98 -5.89
CA ASN A 28 1.82 10.25 -6.52
C ASN A 28 0.54 10.90 -5.96
N SER A 29 -0.14 10.25 -5.00
CA SER A 29 -1.32 10.81 -4.36
C SER A 29 -0.95 11.83 -3.29
N SER A 30 -1.67 12.96 -3.25
CA SER A 30 -1.46 14.02 -2.26
C SER A 30 -1.58 13.52 -0.81
N GLY A 31 -2.43 12.52 -0.57
CA GLY A 31 -2.59 11.92 0.76
C GLY A 31 -1.35 11.17 1.24
N PHE A 32 -0.70 10.43 0.34
CA PHE A 32 0.53 9.71 0.64
C PHE A 32 1.71 10.66 0.82
N GLN A 33 1.83 11.67 -0.04
CA GLN A 33 2.89 12.67 0.06
C GLN A 33 2.83 13.45 1.38
N GLY A 34 1.63 13.88 1.79
CA GLY A 34 1.42 14.56 3.07
C GLY A 34 1.69 13.65 4.28
N TRP A 35 1.32 12.36 4.16
CA TRP A 35 1.65 11.35 5.17
C TRP A 35 3.17 11.14 5.28
N GLN A 36 3.87 10.98 4.15
CA GLN A 36 5.32 10.77 4.11
C GLN A 36 6.10 11.93 4.73
N GLN A 37 5.64 13.17 4.56
CA GLN A 37 6.24 14.36 5.18
C GLN A 37 6.08 14.40 6.70
N GLN A 38 5.04 13.77 7.24
CA GLN A 38 4.80 13.65 8.68
C GLN A 38 5.57 12.47 9.31
N GLN A 39 6.07 11.54 8.49
CA GLN A 39 6.86 10.41 8.97
C GLN A 39 8.28 10.82 9.37
N THR A 40 8.86 10.04 10.28
CA THR A 40 10.24 10.25 10.73
C THR A 40 11.26 9.96 9.62
N ALA A 41 12.46 10.53 9.72
CA ALA A 41 13.53 10.33 8.73
C ALA A 41 13.90 8.83 8.55
N ASP A 42 13.70 8.01 9.58
CA ASP A 42 13.92 6.56 9.55
C ASP A 42 12.90 5.85 8.64
N LEU A 43 11.63 6.28 8.68
CA LEU A 43 10.58 5.76 7.82
C LEU A 43 10.71 6.27 6.38
N ALA A 44 11.20 7.50 6.18
CA ALA A 44 11.53 8.03 4.86
C ALA A 44 12.70 7.28 4.20
N ALA A 45 13.59 6.67 4.99
CA ALA A 45 14.70 5.84 4.49
C ALA A 45 14.25 4.43 4.03
N LEU A 46 13.00 4.03 4.33
CA LEU A 46 12.45 2.75 3.87
C LEU A 46 12.17 2.78 2.36
N SER A 47 12.16 1.61 1.73
CA SER A 47 11.75 1.48 0.33
C SER A 47 10.29 1.90 0.15
N LEU A 48 9.96 2.45 -1.04
CA LEU A 48 8.60 2.86 -1.40
C LEU A 48 7.57 1.77 -1.11
N ASP A 49 7.91 0.50 -1.37
CA ASP A 49 7.05 -0.65 -1.09
C ASP A 49 6.63 -0.73 0.39
N LYS A 50 7.58 -0.55 1.31
CA LYS A 50 7.30 -0.58 2.75
C LYS A 50 6.50 0.64 3.19
N GLN A 51 6.81 1.81 2.64
CA GLN A 51 6.07 3.04 2.94
C GLN A 51 4.60 2.93 2.48
N VAL A 52 4.36 2.44 1.26
CA VAL A 52 3.01 2.22 0.73
C VAL A 52 2.23 1.21 1.57
N ARG A 53 2.86 0.10 2.00
CA ARG A 53 2.21 -0.88 2.89
C ARG A 53 1.84 -0.29 4.25
N LEU A 54 2.72 0.53 4.84
CA LEU A 54 2.44 1.19 6.11
C LEU A 54 1.30 2.19 5.99
N TYR A 55 1.31 3.02 4.95
CA TYR A 55 0.22 3.95 4.65
C TYR A 55 -1.12 3.23 4.47
N LEU A 56 -1.15 2.14 3.69
CA LEU A 56 -2.37 1.34 3.51
C LEU A 56 -2.84 0.73 4.84
N ARG A 57 -1.91 0.25 5.67
CA ARG A 57 -2.27 -0.29 6.99
C ARG A 57 -2.92 0.78 7.87
N GLU A 58 -2.29 1.94 8.02
CA GLU A 58 -2.80 3.01 8.87
C GLU A 58 -4.14 3.58 8.36
N THR A 59 -4.28 3.75 7.04
CA THR A 59 -5.53 4.24 6.46
C THR A 59 -6.68 3.24 6.62
N LEU A 60 -6.40 1.93 6.55
CA LEU A 60 -7.39 0.88 6.81
C LEU A 60 -7.75 0.76 8.30
N GLU A 61 -6.79 0.95 9.21
CA GLU A 61 -7.04 0.97 10.66
C GLU A 61 -7.96 2.13 11.05
N THR A 62 -7.87 3.27 10.35
CA THR A 62 -8.69 4.47 10.62
C THR A 62 -10.15 4.30 10.18
N LEU A 63 -10.45 3.40 9.24
CA LEU A 63 -11.81 3.14 8.72
C LEU A 63 -12.55 2.00 9.42
N ALA A 64 -11.88 1.29 10.35
CA ALA A 64 -12.46 0.15 11.07
C ALA A 64 -13.14 0.51 12.40
N TYR A 65 -13.33 1.81 12.68
CA TYR A 65 -14.00 2.36 13.86
C TYR A 65 -15.39 2.89 13.50
#